data_AF-F4RNX7-F1
#
_entry.id   AF-F4RNX7-F1
#
_cell.length_a   1.000
_cell.length_b   1.000
_cell.length_c   1.000
_cell.angle_alpha   90.00
_cell.angle_beta   90.00
_cell.angle_gamma   90.00
#
_symmetry.space_group_name_H-M   'P 1'
#
loop_
_entity.id
_entity.type
_entity.pdbx_description
1 polymer ?
#
loop_
_entity_poly.entity_id
_entity_poly.type
_entity_poly.pdbx_seq_one_letter_code
_entity_poly.pdbx_strand_id
1 'polypeptide(L)'
;MALTQQQRSVFLHDDHDVTLIKDPIAFYHLQPLTAGGANPSNEISESAESGWSQEEQKLFETSYGLQPKQFGWIASQIQTKTRAECVLYYYRTKRSNRYR
;
A
#
# COMPACT_ATOMS: atom_id res chain seq x y z
N MET A 1 -25.54 14.55 56.16
CA MET A 1 -26.19 14.32 54.85
C MET A 1 -25.32 13.30 54.12
N ALA A 2 -25.79 12.06 53.97
CA ALA A 2 -25.00 10.95 53.43
C ALA A 2 -25.10 10.94 51.89
N LEU A 3 -23.95 10.87 51.22
CA LEU A 3 -23.85 10.73 49.76
C LEU A 3 -24.10 9.26 49.39
N THR A 4 -25.17 8.98 48.66
CA THR A 4 -25.53 7.64 48.18
C THR A 4 -24.60 7.21 47.05
N GLN A 5 -23.85 6.14 47.30
CA GLN A 5 -23.07 5.39 46.32
C GLN A 5 -23.98 4.41 45.56
N GLN A 6 -23.65 4.19 44.28
CA GLN A 6 -24.19 3.17 43.35
C GLN A 6 -25.63 3.44 42.85
N GLN A 7 -25.94 3.35 41.55
CA GLN A 7 -25.42 2.46 40.52
C GLN A 7 -25.17 3.21 39.20
N ARG A 8 -23.91 3.32 38.78
CA ARG A 8 -23.58 3.51 37.37
C ARG A 8 -23.67 2.13 36.72
N SER A 9 -24.82 1.78 36.16
CA SER A 9 -24.95 0.59 35.33
C SER A 9 -24.04 0.76 34.12
N VAL A 10 -22.94 0.02 34.09
CA VAL A 10 -22.11 -0.09 32.90
C VAL A 10 -22.90 -1.02 31.97
N PHE A 11 -23.60 -0.44 31.00
CA PHE A 11 -24.10 -1.20 29.85
C PHE A 11 -22.86 -1.69 29.08
N LEU A 12 -22.36 -2.87 29.45
CA LEU A 12 -21.52 -3.65 28.55
C LEU A 12 -22.41 -4.03 27.38
N HIS A 13 -22.29 -3.29 26.28
CA HIS A 13 -22.75 -3.80 25.01
C HIS A 13 -21.93 -5.07 24.78
N ASP A 14 -22.62 -6.21 24.78
CA ASP A 14 -22.09 -7.49 24.33
C ASP A 14 -21.64 -7.25 22.89
N ASP A 15 -20.34 -6.98 22.72
CA ASP A 15 -19.71 -6.84 21.41
C ASP A 15 -19.86 -8.22 20.77
N HIS A 16 -20.91 -8.35 19.98
CA HIS A 16 -21.36 -9.61 19.46
C HIS A 16 -20.35 -10.11 18.42
N ASP A 17 -19.22 -10.63 18.88
CA ASP A 17 -18.37 -11.67 18.29
C ASP A 17 -18.13 -11.57 16.76
N VAL A 18 -18.10 -10.37 16.18
CA VAL A 18 -17.88 -10.20 14.73
C VAL A 18 -16.40 -10.39 14.38
N THR A 19 -15.50 -10.32 15.35
CA THR A 19 -14.05 -10.47 15.15
C THR A 19 -13.47 -11.78 15.66
N LEU A 20 -14.28 -12.69 16.20
CA LEU A 20 -13.77 -13.97 16.69
C LEU A 20 -13.41 -14.86 15.50
N ILE A 21 -12.11 -14.93 15.24
CA ILE A 21 -11.52 -15.81 14.24
C ILE A 21 -11.79 -17.25 14.68
N LYS A 22 -12.87 -17.83 14.15
CA LYS A 22 -13.34 -19.18 14.50
C LYS A 22 -12.35 -20.28 14.09
N ASP A 23 -11.55 -20.00 13.07
CA ASP A 23 -10.52 -20.90 12.57
C ASP A 23 -9.23 -20.12 12.32
N PRO A 24 -8.19 -20.28 13.16
CA PRO A 24 -6.94 -19.53 13.03
C PRO A 24 -6.17 -19.92 11.76
N ILE A 25 -6.47 -21.06 11.13
CA ILE A 25 -5.83 -21.49 9.89
C ILE A 25 -6.49 -20.83 8.67
N ALA A 26 -7.80 -20.58 8.72
CA ALA A 26 -8.52 -19.90 7.64
C ALA A 26 -7.97 -18.49 7.36
N PHE A 27 -7.42 -17.81 8.37
CA PHE A 27 -6.74 -16.52 8.20
C PHE A 27 -5.54 -16.59 7.24
N TYR A 28 -4.85 -17.74 7.20
CA TYR A 28 -3.69 -17.96 6.32
C TYR A 28 -4.06 -18.60 4.98
N HIS A 29 -5.34 -18.91 4.76
CA HIS A 29 -5.81 -19.39 3.47
C HIS A 29 -5.92 -18.20 2.52
N LEU A 30 -4.85 -17.90 1.79
CA LEU A 30 -4.85 -16.91 0.71
C LEU A 30 -5.94 -17.31 -0.30
N GLN A 31 -7.11 -16.66 -0.19
CA GLN A 31 -8.18 -16.85 -1.17
C GLN A 31 -7.67 -16.36 -2.53
N PRO A 32 -7.75 -17.18 -3.59
CA PRO A 32 -7.51 -16.69 -4.94
C PRO A 32 -8.57 -15.63 -5.24
N LEU A 33 -8.19 -14.56 -5.95
CA LEU A 33 -9.08 -13.45 -6.30
C LEU A 33 -10.23 -13.97 -7.20
N THR A 34 -11.33 -14.40 -6.60
CA THR A 34 -12.52 -14.86 -7.33
C THR A 34 -13.67 -13.90 -7.08
N ALA A 35 -13.88 -13.05 -8.09
CA ALA A 35 -15.12 -12.38 -8.48
C ALA A 35 -16.28 -12.37 -7.45
N GLY A 36 -16.51 -11.22 -6.81
CA GLY A 36 -17.83 -10.90 -6.25
C GLY A 36 -17.91 -10.46 -4.78
N GLY A 37 -16.86 -9.90 -4.20
CA GLY A 37 -16.92 -9.29 -2.86
C GLY A 37 -16.21 -7.94 -2.85
N ALA A 38 -16.94 -6.88 -2.55
CA ALA A 38 -16.43 -5.51 -2.48
C ALA A 38 -15.43 -5.33 -1.32
N ASN A 39 -14.15 -5.53 -1.59
CA ASN A 39 -13.06 -4.86 -0.86
C ASN A 39 -12.50 -3.75 -1.78
N PRO A 40 -12.91 -2.48 -1.60
CA PRO A 40 -12.20 -1.39 -2.23
C PRO A 40 -10.87 -1.20 -1.47
N SER A 41 -9.80 -1.02 -2.24
CA SER A 41 -8.44 -0.70 -1.75
C SER A 41 -7.59 -1.90 -1.34
N ASN A 42 -7.14 -2.68 -2.32
CA ASN A 42 -5.74 -2.62 -2.79
C ASN A 42 -5.45 -3.91 -3.57
N GLU A 43 -6.12 -4.09 -4.71
CA GLU A 43 -5.68 -5.05 -5.70
C GLU A 43 -4.39 -4.49 -6.31
N ILE A 44 -3.27 -4.76 -5.65
CA ILE A 44 -1.96 -4.69 -6.30
C ILE A 44 -2.00 -5.84 -7.30
N SER A 45 -2.43 -5.54 -8.53
CA SER A 45 -2.31 -6.44 -9.67
C SER A 45 -0.83 -6.79 -9.83
N GLU A 46 -0.46 -7.95 -9.30
CA GLU A 46 0.88 -8.53 -9.36
C GLU A 46 1.12 -9.05 -10.79
N SER A 47 1.25 -8.11 -11.73
CA SER A 47 1.66 -8.32 -13.12
C SER A 47 2.21 -7.01 -13.71
N ALA A 48 2.80 -6.15 -12.87
CA ALA A 48 3.55 -4.96 -13.29
C ALA A 48 4.97 -5.32 -13.77
N GLU A 49 5.06 -6.36 -14.59
CA GLU A 49 6.25 -6.71 -15.35
C GLU A 49 6.26 -5.78 -16.58
N SER A 50 7.19 -4.81 -16.57
CA SER A 50 7.61 -4.03 -17.75
C SER A 50 6.72 -2.89 -18.27
N GLY A 51 5.98 -2.18 -17.41
CA GLY A 51 5.22 -0.97 -17.80
C GLY A 51 6.04 0.33 -18.02
N TRP A 52 7.34 0.25 -18.36
CA TRP A 52 8.22 1.42 -18.49
C TRP A 52 8.73 1.59 -19.92
N SER A 53 8.30 2.66 -20.60
CA SER A 53 8.79 3.05 -21.93
C SER A 53 10.21 3.62 -21.85
N GLN A 54 10.98 3.51 -22.95
CA GLN A 54 12.34 4.09 -23.03
C GLN A 54 12.35 5.60 -22.80
N GLU A 55 11.29 6.31 -23.20
CA GLU A 55 11.15 7.74 -22.96
C GLU A 55 11.02 8.04 -21.45
N GLU A 56 10.15 7.31 -20.75
CA GLU A 56 9.97 7.45 -19.30
C GLU A 56 11.26 7.13 -18.54
N GLN A 57 12.02 6.11 -18.98
CA GLN A 57 13.32 5.77 -18.39
C GLN A 57 14.34 6.89 -18.56
N LYS A 58 14.47 7.46 -19.76
CA LYS A 58 15.35 8.63 -19.99
C LYS A 58 14.96 9.83 -19.14
N LEU A 59 13.66 10.06 -19.00
CA LEU A 59 13.14 11.16 -18.20
C LEU A 59 13.42 10.96 -16.71
N PHE A 60 13.25 9.73 -16.22
CA PHE A 60 13.65 9.34 -14.88
C PHE A 60 15.13 9.57 -14.64
N GLU A 61 16.00 9.13 -15.56
CA GLU A 61 17.45 9.22 -15.44
C GLU A 61 17.96 10.66 -15.49
N THR A 62 17.41 11.47 -16.40
CA THR A 62 17.70 12.91 -16.48
C THR A 62 17.29 13.63 -15.20
N SER A 63 16.07 13.34 -14.72
CA SER A 63 15.54 13.93 -13.49
C SER A 63 16.33 13.50 -12.25
N TYR A 64 16.74 12.23 -12.20
CA TYR A 64 17.55 11.69 -11.11
C TYR A 64 18.96 12.30 -11.08
N GLY A 65 19.54 12.63 -12.24
CA GLY A 65 20.82 13.35 -12.33
C GLY A 65 20.75 14.78 -11.78
N LEU A 66 19.60 15.45 -11.91
CA LEU A 66 19.38 16.79 -11.36
C LEU A 66 19.10 16.76 -9.85
N GLN A 67 18.17 15.91 -9.42
CA GLN A 67 17.71 15.83 -8.03
C GLN A 67 17.66 14.36 -7.56
N PRO A 68 18.78 13.80 -7.09
CA PRO A 68 18.84 12.40 -6.72
C PRO A 68 17.89 12.10 -5.56
N LYS A 69 17.17 10.98 -5.67
CA LYS A 69 16.22 10.46 -4.66
C LYS A 69 15.02 11.36 -4.36
N GLN A 70 14.83 12.46 -5.11
CA GLN A 70 13.61 13.28 -5.01
C GLN A 70 12.49 12.66 -5.84
N PHE A 71 12.03 11.46 -5.46
CA PHE A 71 11.04 10.69 -6.22
C PHE A 71 9.68 11.38 -6.38
N GLY A 72 9.32 12.31 -5.48
CA GLY A 72 8.14 13.15 -5.65
C GLY A 72 8.28 14.09 -6.85
N TRP A 73 9.43 14.77 -6.96
CA TRP A 73 9.74 15.66 -8.08
C TRP A 73 9.91 14.88 -9.39
N ILE A 74 10.60 13.73 -9.36
CA ILE A 74 10.78 12.87 -10.53
C ILE A 74 9.42 12.37 -11.05
N ALA A 75 8.50 11.98 -10.16
CA ALA A 75 7.15 11.57 -10.56
C ALA A 75 6.38 12.73 -11.24
N SER A 76 6.56 13.97 -10.78
CA SER A 76 5.97 15.15 -11.44
C SER A 76 6.52 15.39 -12.85
N GLN A 77 7.75 14.97 -13.14
CA GLN A 77 8.31 15.07 -14.50
C GLN A 77 7.71 14.00 -15.43
N ILE A 78 7.50 12.79 -14.93
CA ILE A 78 7.00 11.64 -15.72
C ILE A 78 5.49 11.70 -15.91
N GLN A 79 4.73 12.19 -14.91
CA GLN A 79 3.26 12.35 -14.84
C GLN A 79 2.43 11.06 -14.97
N THR A 80 2.87 10.10 -15.79
CA THR A 80 2.25 8.79 -16.02
C THR A 80 2.49 7.82 -14.87
N LYS A 81 3.55 8.03 -14.08
CA LYS A 81 3.97 7.13 -12.99
C LYS A 81 3.89 7.83 -11.64
N THR A 82 3.46 7.08 -10.65
CA THR A 82 3.38 7.56 -9.26
C THR A 82 4.74 7.54 -8.57
N ARG A 83 4.85 8.27 -7.46
CA ARG A 83 6.04 8.25 -6.60
C ARG A 83 6.42 6.83 -6.17
N ALA A 84 5.43 6.00 -5.82
CA ALA A 84 5.67 4.62 -5.37
C ALA A 84 6.30 3.78 -6.48
N GLU A 85 5.80 3.91 -7.72
CA GLU A 85 6.35 3.22 -8.88
C GLU A 85 7.76 3.69 -9.22
N CYS A 86 8.06 4.98 -9.09
CA CYS A 86 9.41 5.52 -9.28
C CYS A 86 10.41 4.92 -8.28
N VAL A 87 9.99 4.74 -7.02
CA VAL A 87 10.82 4.10 -5.97
C VAL A 87 11.06 2.63 -6.31
N LEU A 88 10.02 1.90 -6.71
CA LEU A 88 10.14 0.50 -7.13
C LEU A 88 11.07 0.36 -8.35
N TYR A 89 10.90 1.23 -9.35
CA TYR A 89 11.74 1.27 -10.54
C TYR A 89 13.22 1.52 -10.19
N TYR A 90 13.50 2.44 -9.26
CA TYR A 90 14.85 2.68 -8.77
C TYR A 90 15.47 1.42 -8.18
N TYR A 91 14.79 0.72 -7.27
CA TYR A 91 15.36 -0.47 -6.64
C TYR A 91 15.55 -1.63 -7.62
N ARG A 92 14.67 -1.76 -8.62
CA ARG A 92 14.80 -2.75 -9.70
C ARG A 92 16.00 -2.44 -10.61
N THR A 93 16.18 -1.19 -11.00
CA THR A 93 17.15 -0.80 -12.04
C THR A 93 18.50 -0.31 -11.53
N LYS A 94 18.62 0.13 -10.27
CA LYS A 94 19.86 0.72 -9.73
C LYS A 94 21.11 -0.14 -9.84
N ARG A 95 20.96 -1.47 -9.85
CA ARG A 95 22.09 -2.39 -10.07
C ARG A 95 22.49 -2.47 -11.55
N SER A 96 21.51 -2.41 -12.44
CA SER A 96 21.71 -2.49 -13.90
C SER A 96 22.23 -1.17 -14.46
N ASN A 97 21.57 -0.06 -14.11
CA ASN A 97 21.87 1.25 -14.67
C ASN A 97 23.03 1.99 -14.00
N ARG A 98 23.69 1.36 -13.01
CA ARG A 98 24.91 1.86 -12.34
C ARG A 98 24.85 3.37 -12.02
N TYR A 99 23.72 3.85 -11.49
CA TYR A 99 23.57 5.25 -11.07
C TYR A 99 24.72 5.58 -10.09
N ARG A 100 25.73 6.32 -10.58
CA ARG A 100 26.99 6.59 -9.89
C ARG A 100 26.98 8.00 -9.32
#